data_AF-A0AAT9QX46-F1
#
_entry.id   AF-A0AAT9QX46-F1
#
_cell.length_a   1.000
_cell.length_b   1.000
_cell.length_c   1.000
_cell.angle_alpha   90.00
_cell.angle_beta   90.00
_cell.angle_gamma   90.00
#
_symmetry.space_group_name_H-M   'P 1'
#
loop_
_entity.id
_entity.type
_entity.pdbx_description
1 polymer ?
#
loop_
_entity_poly.entity_id
_entity_poly.type
_entity_poly.pdbx_seq_one_letter_code
_entity_poly.pdbx_strand_id
1 'polypeptide(L)'
;MSAEASAPPVITVDTVRELLSDRKIFPGVPDDLGDDAELVLDSLGLVWLLHVVEERYGLVVEPGDEDIAGLTSLRRLTEFLSAAGAAGADGGGHVDR
;
A
#
# COMPACT_ATOMS: atom_id res chain seq x y z
N MET A 1 -28.36 -2.34 14.79
CA MET A 1 -27.24 -1.79 14.00
C MET A 1 -25.97 -2.27 14.67
N SER A 2 -25.38 -3.33 14.13
CA SER A 2 -24.15 -3.92 14.63
C SER A 2 -23.02 -2.94 14.35
N ALA A 3 -22.35 -2.45 15.39
CA ALA A 3 -21.04 -1.87 15.25
C ALA A 3 -20.09 -3.04 14.98
N GLU A 4 -19.88 -3.36 13.71
CA GLU A 4 -18.66 -4.06 13.33
C GLU A 4 -17.54 -3.11 13.74
N ALA A 5 -16.83 -3.47 14.81
CA ALA A 5 -15.55 -2.89 15.11
C ALA A 5 -14.70 -3.10 13.85
N SER A 6 -14.60 -2.04 13.04
CA SER A 6 -13.76 -2.00 11.86
C SER A 6 -12.35 -2.22 12.38
N ALA A 7 -11.90 -3.47 12.36
CA ALA A 7 -10.52 -3.80 12.61
C ALA A 7 -9.69 -2.86 11.72
N PRO A 8 -8.59 -2.28 12.22
CA PRO A 8 -7.73 -1.48 11.38
C PRO A 8 -7.40 -2.32 10.15
N PRO A 9 -7.49 -1.77 8.93
CA PRO A 9 -7.21 -2.55 7.74
C PRO A 9 -5.77 -3.05 7.83
N VAL A 10 -5.63 -4.34 8.15
CA VAL A 10 -4.31 -4.97 8.26
C VAL A 10 -3.83 -5.18 6.83
N ILE A 11 -2.96 -4.29 6.37
CA ILE A 11 -2.32 -4.45 5.06
C ILE A 11 -1.28 -5.56 5.21
N THR A 12 -1.61 -6.74 4.67
CA THR A 12 -0.74 -7.90 4.62
C THR A 12 -0.06 -8.01 3.25
N VAL A 13 0.96 -8.86 3.17
CA VAL A 13 1.66 -9.20 1.93
C VAL A 13 0.68 -9.68 0.86
N ASP A 14 -0.25 -10.59 1.20
CA ASP A 14 -1.27 -11.09 0.26
C ASP A 14 -2.15 -9.97 -0.29
N THR A 15 -2.53 -9.00 0.55
CA THR A 15 -3.30 -7.83 0.12
C THR A 15 -2.51 -6.98 -0.87
N VAL A 16 -1.24 -6.69 -0.57
CA VAL A 16 -0.37 -5.93 -1.47
C VAL A 16 -0.15 -6.69 -2.77
N ARG A 17 0.01 -8.01 -2.72
CA ARG A 17 0.10 -8.87 -3.91
C ARG A 17 -1.16 -8.77 -4.75
N GLU A 18 -2.35 -8.85 -4.14
CA GLU A 18 -3.63 -8.70 -4.85
C GLU A 18 -3.72 -7.34 -5.55
N LEU A 19 -3.31 -6.26 -4.88
CA LEU A 19 -3.30 -4.91 -5.44
C LEU A 19 -2.34 -4.80 -6.63
N LEU A 20 -1.13 -5.36 -6.50
CA LEU A 20 -0.13 -5.38 -7.57
C LEU A 20 -0.54 -6.25 -8.77
N SER A 21 -1.37 -7.28 -8.56
CA SER A 21 -1.94 -8.11 -9.63
C SER A 21 -2.96 -7.36 -10.50
N ASP A 22 -3.40 -6.16 -10.10
CA ASP A 22 -4.21 -5.31 -10.98
C ASP A 22 -3.37 -4.86 -12.18
N ARG A 23 -3.83 -5.18 -13.39
CA ARG A 23 -3.14 -4.86 -14.64
C ARG A 23 -2.93 -3.35 -14.86
N LYS A 24 -3.65 -2.49 -14.14
CA LYS A 24 -3.43 -1.04 -14.14
C LYS A 24 -2.19 -0.63 -13.35
N ILE A 25 -1.84 -1.41 -12.32
CA ILE A 25 -0.70 -1.17 -11.43
C ILE A 25 0.53 -1.90 -11.98
N PHE A 26 0.37 -3.17 -12.35
CA PHE A 26 1.44 -3.96 -12.93
C PHE A 26 0.93 -4.87 -14.04
N PRO A 27 1.25 -4.61 -15.32
CA PRO A 27 0.70 -5.37 -16.45
C PRO A 27 1.28 -6.79 -16.62
N GLY A 28 2.01 -7.32 -15.63
CA GLY A 28 2.69 -8.61 -15.74
C GLY A 28 3.32 -9.12 -14.44
N VAL A 29 2.71 -8.87 -13.28
CA VAL A 29 3.16 -9.51 -12.03
C VAL A 29 2.98 -11.03 -12.17
N PRO A 30 4.03 -11.82 -11.93
CA PRO A 30 3.87 -13.27 -11.81
C PRO A 30 3.06 -13.57 -10.54
N ASP A 31 2.07 -14.47 -10.63
CA ASP A 31 1.29 -14.94 -9.47
C ASP A 31 2.18 -15.46 -8.32
N ASP A 32 3.40 -15.91 -8.65
CA ASP A 32 4.44 -16.40 -7.72
C ASP A 32 5.51 -15.34 -7.40
N LEU A 33 5.17 -14.05 -7.41
CA LEU A 33 6.10 -12.99 -7.00
C LEU A 33 6.47 -13.16 -5.51
N GLY A 34 7.68 -13.66 -5.23
CA GLY A 34 8.17 -13.83 -3.87
C GLY A 34 8.25 -12.52 -3.08
N ASP A 35 8.19 -12.59 -1.75
CA ASP A 35 8.16 -11.43 -0.86
C ASP A 35 9.40 -10.52 -0.99
N ASP A 36 10.56 -11.14 -1.22
CA ASP A 36 11.86 -10.49 -1.46
C ASP A 36 12.24 -10.47 -2.95
N ALA A 37 11.29 -10.69 -3.86
CA ALA A 37 11.55 -10.55 -5.29
C ALA A 37 11.80 -9.08 -5.65
N GLU A 38 12.69 -8.85 -6.62
CA GLU A 38 12.95 -7.52 -7.16
C GLU A 38 11.71 -7.02 -7.90
N LEU A 39 11.14 -5.94 -7.38
CA LEU A 39 9.93 -5.29 -7.88
C LEU A 39 10.30 -3.88 -8.33
N VAL A 40 9.93 -3.54 -9.56
CA VAL A 40 10.18 -2.21 -10.13
C VAL A 40 8.85 -1.55 -10.41
N LEU A 41 8.45 -0.60 -9.57
CA LEU A 41 7.26 0.22 -9.81
C LEU A 41 7.61 1.42 -10.70
N ASP A 42 6.96 1.50 -11.85
CA ASP A 42 6.93 2.75 -12.62
C ASP A 42 6.21 3.85 -11.83
N SER A 43 6.53 5.12 -12.13
CA SER A 43 5.89 6.28 -11.48
C SER A 43 4.37 6.25 -11.57
N LEU A 44 3.81 5.76 -12.68
CA LEU A 44 2.37 5.58 -12.86
C LEU A 44 1.82 4.42 -12.02
N GLY A 45 2.55 3.30 -11.93
CA GLY A 45 2.14 2.14 -11.14
C GLY A 45 2.09 2.47 -9.65
N LEU A 46 3.06 3.24 -9.16
CA LEU A 46 3.06 3.74 -7.79
C LEU A 46 1.85 4.64 -7.52
N VAL A 47 1.60 5.65 -8.37
CA VAL A 47 0.44 6.55 -8.19
C VAL A 47 -0.87 5.77 -8.20
N TRP A 48 -1.03 4.80 -9.11
CA TRP A 48 -2.23 3.96 -9.14
C TRP A 48 -2.37 3.09 -7.89
N LEU A 49 -1.27 2.51 -7.40
CA LEU A 49 -1.30 1.72 -6.17
C LEU A 49 -1.78 2.56 -4.98
N LEU A 50 -1.19 3.75 -4.80
CA LEU A 50 -1.57 4.67 -3.71
C LEU A 50 -3.03 5.08 -3.84
N HIS A 51 -3.49 5.38 -5.06
CA HIS A 51 -4.88 5.70 -5.34
C HIS A 51 -5.84 4.56 -4.98
N VAL A 52 -5.53 3.32 -5.37
CA VAL A 52 -6.38 2.16 -5.02
C VAL A 52 -6.36 1.90 -3.52
N VAL A 53 -5.23 2.09 -2.84
CA VAL A 53 -5.13 1.97 -1.38
C VAL A 53 -6.01 3.02 -0.70
N GLU A 54 -6.00 4.26 -1.17
CA GLU A 54 -6.89 5.32 -0.69
C GLU A 54 -8.36 4.96 -0.93
N GLU A 55 -8.73 4.54 -2.15
CA GLU A 55 -10.13 4.19 -2.47
C GLU A 55 -10.65 2.98 -1.69
N ARG A 56 -9.82 1.96 -1.46
CA ARG A 56 -10.24 0.72 -0.78
C ARG A 56 -10.17 0.82 0.74
N TYR A 57 -9.16 1.49 1.28
CA TYR A 57 -8.86 1.50 2.72
C TYR A 57 -9.02 2.89 3.36
N GLY A 58 -9.29 3.94 2.58
CA GLY A 58 -9.32 5.31 3.08
C GLY A 58 -7.95 5.82 3.56
N LEU A 59 -6.87 5.18 3.11
CA LEU A 59 -5.52 5.44 3.58
C LEU A 59 -4.77 6.29 2.56
N VAL A 60 -4.55 7.56 2.91
CA VAL A 60 -3.73 8.49 2.11
C VAL A 60 -2.27 8.28 2.48
N VAL A 61 -1.46 7.88 1.49
CA VAL A 61 -0.02 7.63 1.69
C VAL A 61 0.77 8.40 0.65
N GLU A 62 1.72 9.21 1.12
CA GLU A 62 2.63 9.99 0.27
C GLU A 62 4.08 9.58 0.54
N PRO A 63 4.66 8.65 -0.25
CA PRO A 63 6.06 8.26 -0.10
C PRO A 63 6.99 9.40 -0.50
N GLY A 64 8.02 9.68 0.30
CA GLY A 64 9.11 10.57 -0.08
C GLY A 64 10.08 9.89 -1.06
N ASP A 65 11.03 10.65 -1.61
CA ASP A 65 12.04 10.11 -2.55
C ASP A 65 12.82 8.90 -1.99
N GLU A 66 13.14 8.95 -0.68
CA GLU A 66 13.84 7.85 0.01
C GLU A 66 12.95 6.60 0.14
N ASP A 67 11.65 6.77 0.39
CA ASP A 67 10.70 5.67 0.45
C ASP A 67 10.56 5.03 -0.92
N ILE A 68 10.35 5.85 -1.97
CA ILE A 68 10.23 5.40 -3.36
C ILE A 68 11.44 4.56 -3.78
N ALA A 69 12.66 5.02 -3.44
CA ALA A 69 13.88 4.26 -3.69
C ALA A 69 13.95 2.92 -2.93
N GLY A 70 13.25 2.81 -1.79
CA GLY A 70 13.12 1.59 -1.00
C GLY A 70 11.97 0.67 -1.41
N LEU A 71 11.02 1.12 -2.25
CA LEU A 71 9.88 0.34 -2.75
C LEU A 71 10.27 -0.63 -3.88
N THR A 72 11.34 -1.40 -3.66
CA THR A 72 11.93 -2.32 -4.65
C THR A 72 11.60 -3.79 -4.40
N SER A 73 10.74 -4.08 -3.42
CA SER A 73 10.30 -5.44 -3.09
C SER A 73 8.91 -5.41 -2.44
N LEU A 74 8.18 -6.52 -2.55
CA LEU A 74 6.83 -6.63 -2.01
C LEU A 74 6.81 -6.52 -0.48
N ARG A 75 7.83 -7.06 0.20
CA ARG A 75 8.02 -6.89 1.64
C ARG A 75 8.15 -5.43 2.05
N ARG A 76 9.00 -4.64 1.36
CA ARG A 76 9.20 -3.21 1.64
C ARG A 76 7.93 -2.40 1.44
N LEU A 77 7.22 -2.69 0.35
CA LEU A 77 5.95 -2.05 0.06
C LEU A 77 4.89 -2.37 1.12
N THR A 78 4.83 -3.62 1.58
CA THR A 78 3.93 -4.05 2.65
C THR A 78 4.30 -3.39 3.98
N GLU A 79 5.58 -3.35 4.34
CA GLU A 79 6.08 -2.66 5.54
C GLU A 79 5.66 -1.18 5.52
N PHE A 80 5.84 -0.51 4.38
CA PHE A 80 5.48 0.90 4.20
C PHE A 80 3.97 1.14 4.33
N LEU A 81 3.15 0.39 3.59
CA LEU A 81 1.69 0.54 3.64
C LEU A 81 1.12 0.15 5.01
N SER A 82 1.65 -0.90 5.64
CA SER A 82 1.25 -1.30 6.99
C SER A 82 1.63 -0.26 8.03
N ALA A 83 2.80 0.38 7.91
CA ALA A 83 3.21 1.47 8.80
C ALA A 83 2.30 2.69 8.62
N ALA A 84 1.94 3.03 7.39
CA ALA A 84 1.00 4.11 7.10
C ALA A 84 -0.40 3.81 7.67
N GLY A 85 -0.89 2.58 7.52
CA GLY A 85 -2.18 2.15 8.09
C GLY A 85 -2.22 2.23 9.63
N ALA A 86 -1.12 1.86 10.29
CA ALA A 86 -0.98 2.01 11.73
C ALA A 86 -0.91 3.49 12.15
N ALA A 87 -0.13 4.31 11.43
CA ALA A 87 -0.03 5.74 11.70
C ALA A 87 -1.35 6.49 11.48
N GLY A 88 -2.15 6.10 10.47
CA GLY A 88 -3.48 6.65 10.22
C GLY A 88 -4.51 6.27 11.29
N ALA A 89 -4.34 5.10 11.94
CA ALA A 89 -5.19 4.68 13.06
C ALA A 89 -4.88 5.45 14.37
N ASP A 90 -3.62 5.83 14.60
CA ASP A 90 -3.21 6.70 15.71
C ASP A 90 -3.37 8.21 15.40
N GLY A 91 -3.46 8.56 14.11
CA GLY A 91 -3.38 9.92 13.58
C GLY A 91 -4.72 10.60 13.32
N GLY A 92 -5.65 10.56 14.27
CA GLY A 92 -6.87 11.40 14.28
C GLY A 92 -6.61 12.91 14.50
N GLY A 93 -5.47 13.44 14.07
CA GLY A 93 -5.01 14.78 14.43
C GLY A 93 -3.98 15.35 13.48
N HIS A 94 -4.32 15.52 12.19
CA HIS A 94 -3.68 16.56 11.39
C HIS A 94 -4.74 17.53 10.88
N VAL A 95 -5.16 18.40 11.81
CA VAL A 95 -5.69 19.73 11.52
C VAL A 95 -4.50 20.69 11.40
N ASP A 96 -4.27 21.23 10.22
CA ASP A 96 -3.77 22.60 9.90
C ASP A 96 -3.55 22.62 8.36
N ARG A 97 -3.96 23.59 7.54
CA ARG A 97 -4.42 24.97 7.77
C ARG A 97 -4.91 25.58 6.45
#